data_AF-A0A2I2Y1Y8-F1
#
_entry.id   AF-A0A2I2Y1Y8-F1
#
_cell.length_a   1.000
_cell.length_b   1.000
_cell.length_c   1.000
_cell.angle_alpha   90.00
_cell.angle_beta   90.00
_cell.angle_gamma   90.00
#
_symmetry.space_group_name_H-M   'P 1'
#
loop_
_entity.id
_entity.type
_entity.pdbx_description
1 polymer ?
#
loop_
_entity_poly.entity_id
_entity_poly.type
_entity_poly.pdbx_seq_one_letter_code
_entity_poly.pdbx_strand_id
1 'polypeptide(L)'
;MRAPHLHLSAASGARALAKLLPLLMAQLWVKYNKGLTCSSVTILSPKECEVFYPGVVTNNMICAGLDRGQDPCQSDSGGPLVCDETLQGILSWGVYPCGSAQHPAVYTQICKYMSWINKVIRSN
;
A
#
# COMPACT_ATOMS: atom_id res chain seq x y z
N MET A 1 -9.56 64.26 23.52
CA MET A 1 -9.78 62.93 24.15
C MET A 1 -9.22 61.87 23.22
N ARG A 2 -8.05 61.30 23.53
CA ARG A 2 -7.44 60.16 22.82
C ARG A 2 -7.13 59.11 23.89
N ALA A 3 -7.61 57.88 23.70
CA ALA A 3 -7.31 56.75 24.57
C ALA A 3 -5.90 56.19 24.26
N PRO A 4 -5.17 55.68 25.26
CA PRO A 4 -3.83 55.13 25.04
C PRO A 4 -3.92 53.73 24.43
N HIS A 5 -3.09 53.48 23.42
CA HIS A 5 -2.85 52.15 22.88
C HIS A 5 -2.04 51.32 23.90
N LEU A 6 -2.62 50.24 24.43
CA LEU A 6 -1.85 49.19 25.09
C LEU A 6 -1.13 48.36 24.01
N HIS A 7 0.19 48.45 23.98
CA HIS A 7 1.05 47.46 23.34
C HIS A 7 1.05 46.18 24.18
N LEU A 8 0.46 45.10 23.67
CA LEU A 8 0.67 43.76 24.21
C LEU A 8 1.70 43.02 23.34
N SER A 9 2.78 42.62 23.99
CA SER A 9 3.96 41.97 23.42
C SER A 9 3.62 40.67 22.68
N ALA A 10 4.06 40.55 21.43
CA ALA A 10 4.00 39.30 20.68
C ALA A 10 5.10 38.36 21.18
N ALA A 11 4.76 37.50 22.15
CA ALA A 11 5.62 36.42 22.60
C ALA A 11 5.83 35.40 21.46
N SER A 12 7.06 35.32 21.00
CA SER A 12 7.62 34.29 20.13
C SER A 12 7.49 32.90 20.77
N GLY A 13 6.52 32.10 20.35
CA GLY A 13 6.40 30.71 20.83
C GLY A 13 5.38 29.81 20.12
N ALA A 14 4.36 30.37 19.46
CA ALA A 14 3.25 29.57 18.92
C ALA A 14 3.47 28.91 17.54
N ARG A 15 4.63 29.12 16.88
CA ARG A 15 4.82 28.67 15.48
C ARG A 15 5.22 27.20 15.32
N ALA A 16 5.71 26.55 16.38
CA ALA A 16 6.16 25.15 16.30
C ALA A 16 4.99 24.14 16.35
N LEU A 17 3.97 24.41 17.18
CA LEU A 17 2.81 23.50 17.34
C LEU A 17 1.92 23.45 16.09
N ALA A 18 1.83 24.54 15.32
CA ALA A 18 1.00 24.61 14.12
C ALA A 18 1.50 23.74 12.95
N LYS A 19 2.78 23.34 12.94
CA LYS A 19 3.36 22.46 11.89
C LYS A 19 3.18 20.96 12.18
N LEU A 20 2.96 20.60 13.45
CA LEU A 20 2.72 19.21 13.86
C LEU A 20 1.25 18.80 13.67
N LEU A 21 0.33 19.75 13.78
CA LEU A 21 -1.10 19.52 13.58
C LEU A 21 -1.45 18.94 12.20
N PRO A 22 -0.96 19.45 11.05
CA PRO A 22 -1.25 18.84 9.74
C PRO A 22 -0.65 17.44 9.57
N LEU A 23 0.49 17.10 10.18
CA LEU A 23 1.04 15.73 10.18
C LEU A 23 0.23 14.78 11.07
N LEU A 24 -0.21 15.26 12.24
CA LEU A 24 -1.06 14.49 13.16
C LEU A 24 -2.48 14.29 12.57
N MET A 25 -2.99 15.29 11.84
CA MET A 25 -4.28 15.23 11.16
C MET A 25 -4.22 14.44 9.85
N ALA A 26 -3.10 14.40 9.13
CA ALA A 26 -2.98 13.56 7.92
C ALA A 26 -3.17 12.06 8.20
N GLN A 27 -2.81 11.58 9.40
CA GLN A 27 -3.09 10.21 9.84
C GLN A 27 -4.57 9.95 10.15
N LEU A 28 -5.36 11.01 10.37
CA LEU A 28 -6.79 10.93 10.73
C LEU A 28 -7.75 11.03 9.53
N TRP A 29 -7.26 11.35 8.32
CA TRP A 29 -8.09 11.57 7.12
C TRP A 29 -7.71 10.68 5.92
N VAL A 30 -7.32 9.42 6.16
CA VAL A 30 -7.26 8.43 5.06
C VAL A 30 -8.69 8.02 4.70
N LYS A 31 -9.14 8.39 3.50
CA LYS A 31 -10.48 8.05 3.01
C LYS A 31 -10.48 6.64 2.42
N TYR A 32 -11.09 5.70 3.13
CA TYR A 32 -11.28 4.33 2.66
C TYR A 32 -12.56 4.20 1.82
N ASN A 33 -12.56 3.24 0.89
CA ASN A 33 -13.78 2.87 0.19
C ASN A 33 -14.68 2.07 1.14
N LYS A 34 -16.00 2.29 1.05
CA LYS A 34 -16.99 1.57 1.87
C LYS A 34 -17.36 0.20 1.29
N GLY A 35 -17.05 -0.03 0.01
CA GLY A 35 -17.26 -1.31 -0.67
C GLY A 35 -15.95 -1.91 -1.17
N LEU A 36 -15.99 -3.21 -1.46
CA LEU A 36 -14.87 -3.88 -2.12
C LEU A 36 -14.66 -3.32 -3.52
N THR A 37 -13.40 -3.12 -3.89
CA THR A 37 -12.98 -2.70 -5.22
C THR A 37 -12.17 -3.79 -5.88
N CYS A 38 -12.31 -3.90 -7.20
CA CYS A 38 -11.52 -4.81 -8.02
C CYS A 38 -10.80 -4.03 -9.10
N SER A 39 -9.59 -4.48 -9.42
CA SER A 39 -8.76 -3.92 -10.48
C SER A 39 -8.19 -5.04 -11.32
N SER A 40 -8.22 -4.87 -12.64
CA SER A 40 -7.52 -5.76 -13.57
C SER A 40 -6.04 -5.42 -13.59
N VAL A 41 -5.21 -6.47 -13.47
CA VAL A 41 -3.76 -6.38 -13.49
C VAL A 41 -3.17 -7.49 -14.35
N THR A 42 -1.97 -7.27 -14.86
CA THR A 42 -1.20 -8.25 -15.63
C THR A 42 -0.13 -8.89 -14.75
N ILE A 43 0.03 -10.21 -14.84
CA ILE A 43 1.15 -10.92 -14.21
C ILE A 43 2.41 -10.68 -15.03
N LEU A 44 3.48 -10.27 -14.33
CA LEU A 44 4.79 -10.10 -14.92
C LEU A 44 5.61 -11.38 -14.78
N SER A 45 6.46 -11.65 -15.79
CA SER A 45 7.47 -12.70 -15.68
C SER A 45 8.51 -12.35 -14.59
N PRO A 46 9.22 -13.35 -14.04
CA PRO A 46 10.27 -13.09 -13.06
C PRO A 46 11.32 -12.09 -13.57
N LYS A 47 11.69 -12.17 -14.86
CA LYS A 47 12.66 -11.26 -15.48
C LYS A 47 12.15 -9.83 -15.57
N GLU A 48 10.88 -9.64 -15.90
CA GLU A 48 10.26 -8.31 -15.92
C GLU A 48 10.19 -7.73 -14.51
N CYS A 49 9.83 -8.55 -13.51
CA CYS A 49 9.77 -8.06 -12.14
C CYS A 49 11.15 -7.71 -11.57
N GLU A 50 12.19 -8.46 -11.92
CA GLU A 50 13.57 -8.19 -11.52
C GLU A 50 14.05 -6.79 -11.91
N VAL A 51 13.52 -6.21 -12.99
CA VAL A 51 13.82 -4.83 -13.40
C VAL A 51 13.39 -3.81 -12.34
N PHE A 52 12.28 -4.07 -11.64
CA PHE A 52 11.73 -3.19 -10.61
C PHE A 52 12.33 -3.49 -9.23
N TYR A 53 12.63 -4.75 -8.95
CA TYR A 53 13.04 -5.19 -7.61
C TYR A 53 14.29 -6.11 -7.64
N PRO A 54 15.47 -5.58 -8.04
CA PRO A 54 16.67 -6.40 -8.23
C PRO A 54 17.10 -7.11 -6.94
N GLY A 55 17.19 -8.44 -6.99
CA GLY A 55 17.63 -9.29 -5.88
C GLY A 55 16.68 -9.36 -4.68
N VAL A 56 15.49 -8.75 -4.76
CA VAL A 56 14.51 -8.72 -3.66
C VAL A 56 13.42 -9.77 -3.87
N VAL A 57 12.96 -9.94 -5.11
CA VAL A 57 11.87 -10.87 -5.43
C VAL A 57 12.42 -12.29 -5.54
N THR A 58 11.79 -13.21 -4.82
CA THR A 58 12.20 -14.62 -4.78
C THR A 58 11.31 -15.50 -5.65
N ASN A 59 11.73 -16.76 -5.87
CA ASN A 59 10.93 -17.77 -6.57
C ASN A 59 9.61 -18.16 -5.87
N ASN A 60 9.33 -17.60 -4.69
CA ASN A 60 8.08 -17.81 -3.96
C ASN A 60 7.11 -16.62 -4.11
N MET A 61 7.43 -15.67 -4.99
CA MET A 61 6.69 -14.43 -5.20
C MET A 61 6.27 -14.29 -6.67
N ILE A 62 5.17 -13.57 -6.91
CA ILE A 62 4.69 -13.15 -8.23
C ILE A 62 4.50 -11.66 -8.20
N CYS A 63 4.80 -10.99 -9.32
CA CYS A 63 4.51 -9.57 -9.47
C CYS A 63 3.33 -9.38 -10.42
N ALA A 64 2.42 -8.48 -10.07
CA ALA A 64 1.31 -8.10 -10.92
C ALA A 64 1.00 -6.61 -10.79
N GLY A 65 0.67 -5.96 -11.90
CA GLY A 65 0.34 -4.53 -11.90
C GLY A 65 0.71 -3.85 -13.21
N LEU A 66 1.05 -2.56 -13.11
CA LEU A 66 1.41 -1.65 -14.22
C LEU A 66 0.26 -1.24 -15.15
N ASP A 67 -0.92 -1.84 -15.01
CA ASP A 67 -2.09 -1.50 -15.80
C ASP A 67 -2.84 -0.28 -15.24
N ARG A 68 -2.85 0.80 -16.03
CA ARG A 68 -3.70 1.99 -15.81
C ARG A 68 -3.50 2.70 -14.46
N GLY A 69 -2.34 2.53 -13.82
CA GLY A 69 -2.05 3.14 -12.52
C GLY A 69 -2.89 2.62 -11.36
N GLN A 70 -3.44 1.41 -11.51
CA GLN A 70 -4.09 0.70 -10.42
C GLN A 70 -3.03 -0.08 -9.64
N ASP A 71 -3.03 0.13 -8.34
CA ASP A 71 -2.08 -0.48 -7.42
C ASP A 71 -2.80 -0.70 -6.08
N PRO A 72 -2.72 -1.89 -5.49
CA PRO A 72 -3.24 -2.11 -4.16
C PRO A 72 -2.56 -1.22 -3.11
N CYS A 73 -3.22 -1.04 -1.98
CA CYS A 73 -2.73 -0.18 -0.91
C CYS A 73 -2.76 -0.86 0.47
N GLN A 74 -2.51 -0.07 1.52
CA GLN A 74 -2.22 -0.55 2.88
C GLN A 74 -3.28 -1.51 3.47
N SER A 75 -4.54 -1.37 3.06
CA SER A 75 -5.65 -2.19 3.56
C SER A 75 -6.01 -3.38 2.66
N ASP A 76 -5.30 -3.56 1.55
CA ASP A 76 -5.55 -4.67 0.63
C ASP A 76 -4.70 -5.90 0.95
N SER A 77 -3.65 -5.75 1.77
CA SER A 77 -2.73 -6.83 2.18
C SER A 77 -3.47 -8.09 2.64
N GLY A 78 -3.09 -9.25 2.09
CA GLY A 78 -3.82 -10.51 2.29
C GLY A 78 -4.94 -10.77 1.28
N GLY A 79 -5.28 -9.79 0.44
CA GLY A 79 -6.28 -9.90 -0.61
C GLY A 79 -5.85 -10.82 -1.77
N PRO A 80 -6.81 -11.34 -2.55
CA PRO A 80 -6.53 -12.34 -3.58
C PRO A 80 -6.05 -11.73 -4.90
N LEU A 81 -5.09 -12.40 -5.54
CA LEU A 81 -4.83 -12.27 -6.98
C LEU A 81 -5.43 -13.48 -7.69
N VAL A 82 -6.42 -13.23 -8.57
CA VAL A 82 -7.18 -14.27 -9.27
C VAL A 82 -6.97 -14.12 -10.78
N CYS A 83 -6.65 -15.23 -11.45
CA CYS A 83 -6.59 -15.33 -12.91
C CYS A 83 -7.40 -16.54 -13.36
N ASP A 84 -8.30 -16.34 -14.33
CA ASP A 84 -9.19 -17.39 -14.86
C ASP A 84 -9.86 -18.19 -13.75
N GLU A 85 -10.52 -17.47 -12.82
CA GLU A 85 -11.21 -18.02 -11.64
C GLU A 85 -10.32 -18.80 -10.66
N THR A 86 -9.01 -18.83 -10.89
CA THR A 86 -8.05 -19.56 -10.09
C THR A 86 -7.22 -18.59 -9.24
N LEU A 87 -7.15 -18.85 -7.94
CA LEU A 87 -6.35 -18.09 -7.00
C LEU A 87 -4.84 -18.32 -7.25
N GLN A 88 -4.14 -17.29 -7.70
CA GLN A 88 -2.71 -17.37 -8.05
C GLN A 88 -1.81 -16.86 -6.92
N GLY A 89 -2.26 -15.82 -6.21
CA GLY A 89 -1.44 -15.20 -5.18
C GLY A 89 -2.22 -14.50 -4.07
N ILE A 90 -1.48 -14.14 -3.03
CA ILE A 90 -1.96 -13.35 -1.89
C ILE A 90 -1.15 -12.06 -1.88
N LEU A 91 -1.82 -10.91 -1.88
CA LEU A 91 -1.13 -9.63 -1.85
C LEU A 91 -0.26 -9.52 -0.61
N SER A 92 1.02 -9.19 -0.81
CA SER A 92 2.00 -9.09 0.26
C SER A 92 2.44 -7.65 0.47
N TRP A 93 2.96 -6.98 -0.55
CA TRP A 93 3.49 -5.62 -0.44
C TRP A 93 3.56 -4.90 -1.79
N GLY A 94 3.76 -3.59 -1.74
CA GLY A 94 3.96 -2.71 -2.88
C GLY A 94 4.72 -1.46 -2.44
N VAL A 95 5.02 -0.57 -3.40
CA VAL A 95 5.70 0.70 -3.12
C VAL A 95 4.72 1.73 -2.55
N TYR A 96 5.16 2.53 -1.58
CA TYR A 96 4.41 3.68 -1.08
C TYR A 96 5.00 4.99 -1.64
N PRO A 97 4.17 5.95 -2.08
CA PRO A 97 2.71 5.99 -2.04
C PRO A 97 2.05 5.04 -3.07
N CYS A 98 0.92 4.45 -2.67
CA CYS A 98 0.11 3.57 -3.52
C CYS A 98 -0.41 4.32 -4.75
N GLY A 99 -0.76 3.61 -5.81
CA GLY A 99 -1.22 4.21 -7.07
C GLY A 99 -0.06 4.75 -7.91
N SER A 100 1.18 4.43 -7.53
CA SER A 100 2.34 4.68 -8.36
C SER A 100 2.33 3.67 -9.50
N ALA A 101 1.86 4.10 -10.68
CA ALA A 101 1.78 3.28 -11.90
C ALA A 101 3.14 2.70 -12.37
N GLN A 102 4.23 3.03 -11.67
CA GLN A 102 5.59 2.72 -12.06
C GLN A 102 6.10 1.39 -11.49
N HIS A 103 5.47 0.82 -10.47
CA HIS A 103 5.95 -0.40 -9.83
C HIS A 103 4.81 -1.43 -9.71
N PRO A 104 5.04 -2.72 -10.04
CA PRO A 104 4.06 -3.76 -9.80
C PRO A 104 3.97 -4.08 -8.31
N ALA A 105 2.80 -4.51 -7.84
CA ALA A 105 2.69 -5.08 -6.50
C ALA A 105 3.24 -6.51 -6.47
N VAL A 106 3.68 -6.95 -5.29
CA VAL A 106 4.26 -8.27 -5.06
C VAL A 106 3.33 -9.12 -4.21
N TYR A 107 3.07 -10.32 -4.72
CA TYR A 107 2.16 -11.31 -4.18
C TYR A 107 2.93 -12.57 -3.79
N THR A 108 2.48 -13.27 -2.76
CA THR A 108 2.92 -14.64 -2.45
C THR A 108 2.44 -15.59 -3.54
N GLN A 109 3.31 -16.44 -4.08
CA GLN A 109 2.97 -17.43 -5.11
C GLN A 109 2.35 -18.68 -4.49
N ILE A 110 1.02 -18.79 -4.48
CA ILE A 110 0.29 -19.83 -3.72
C ILE A 110 0.65 -21.25 -4.18
N CYS A 111 0.89 -21.46 -5.48
CA CYS A 111 1.21 -22.79 -6.00
C CYS A 111 2.46 -23.41 -5.35
N LYS A 112 3.40 -22.59 -4.83
CA LYS A 112 4.58 -23.05 -4.10
C LYS A 112 4.27 -23.57 -2.70
N TYR A 113 3.12 -23.18 -2.13
CA TYR A 113 2.75 -23.47 -0.74
C TYR A 113 1.64 -24.51 -0.62
N MET A 114 1.08 -25.02 -1.72
CA MET A 114 -0.07 -25.94 -1.69
C MET A 114 0.15 -27.20 -0.84
N SER A 115 1.36 -27.76 -0.85
CA SER A 115 1.69 -28.92 0.01
C SER A 115 1.56 -28.57 1.50
N TRP A 116 2.12 -27.42 1.90
CA TRP A 116 2.04 -26.93 3.28
C TRP A 116 0.61 -26.57 3.66
N ILE A 117 -0.13 -25.83 2.81
CA ILE A 117 -1.53 -25.46 3.04
C ILE A 117 -2.39 -26.72 3.26
N ASN A 118 -2.30 -27.69 2.35
CA ASN A 118 -3.06 -28.94 2.46
C ASN A 118 -2.68 -29.75 3.70
N LYS A 119 -1.40 -29.75 4.09
CA LYS A 119 -0.96 -30.39 5.33
C LYS A 119 -1.62 -29.74 6.54
N VAL A 120 -1.59 -28.40 6.63
CA VAL A 120 -2.15 -27.66 7.77
C VAL A 120 -3.66 -27.84 7.87
N ILE A 121 -4.39 -27.77 6.76
CA ILE A 121 -5.85 -27.99 6.72
C ILE A 121 -6.23 -29.40 7.19
N ARG A 122 -5.40 -30.41 6.90
CA ARG A 122 -5.69 -31.80 7.32
C ARG A 122 -5.32 -32.07 8.78
N SER A 123 -4.50 -31.23 9.40
CA SER A 123 -3.94 -31.46 10.72
C SER A 123 -4.56 -30.60 11.82
N ASN A 124 -5.59 -29.81 11.51
CA ASN A 124 -6.34 -28.96 12.44
C ASN A 124 -7.83 -29.08 12.13
#